data_AF-A0A0R3LS55-F1
#
_entry.id   AF-A0A0R3LS55-F1
#
_cell.length_a   1.000
_cell.length_b   1.000
_cell.length_c   1.000
_cell.angle_alpha   90.00
_cell.angle_beta   90.00
_cell.angle_gamma   90.00
#
_symmetry.space_group_name_H-M   'P 1'
#
loop_
_entity.id
_entity.type
_entity.pdbx_description
1 polymer ?
#
loop_
_entity_poly.entity_id
_entity_poly.type
_entity_poly.pdbx_seq_one_letter_code
_entity_poly.pdbx_strand_id
1 'polypeptide(L)'
;MFVLCVVAVSTLPVRDWVRRSLPGFTNSQAARDAEMVWKHAGNSDARHPVDVIRTIDGDTFEARVHLSPGVEPTTRVRLRGIDAPELKASCPQELQMAEAATDALRVLLREGEVTIFNIGPDKYSGRVVADAATRRTGNVSTAMLAAGHVRSYGGGHRNGWCASASQPISK
;
A
#
# COMPACT_ATOMS: atom_id res chain seq x y z
N MET A 1 -32.05 -39.80 64.88
CA MET A 1 -31.47 -38.53 64.41
C MET A 1 -32.52 -37.78 63.60
N PHE A 2 -32.70 -36.51 63.95
CA PHE A 2 -33.27 -35.38 63.19
C PHE A 2 -32.79 -35.39 61.71
N VAL A 3 -33.42 -34.84 60.67
CA VAL A 3 -34.51 -33.86 60.50
C VAL A 3 -34.95 -33.83 59.02
N LEU A 4 -36.18 -33.40 58.79
CA LEU A 4 -36.77 -32.99 57.50
C LEU A 4 -35.86 -32.07 56.66
N CYS A 5 -36.01 -32.04 55.34
CA CYS A 5 -36.45 -30.81 54.67
C CYS A 5 -36.79 -30.99 53.19
N VAL A 6 -37.82 -30.24 52.85
CA VAL A 6 -38.60 -30.12 51.62
C VAL A 6 -38.04 -28.94 50.80
N VAL A 7 -37.94 -29.15 49.47
CA VAL A 7 -38.12 -28.21 48.35
C VAL A 7 -37.25 -26.94 48.28
N ALA A 8 -36.59 -26.75 47.12
CA ALA A 8 -36.68 -25.52 46.33
C ALA A 8 -36.04 -25.74 44.95
N VAL A 9 -36.87 -25.76 43.90
CA VAL A 9 -36.43 -25.45 42.53
C VAL A 9 -36.04 -23.98 42.52
N SER A 10 -34.81 -23.69 42.12
CA SER A 10 -34.37 -22.34 41.78
C SER A 10 -33.73 -22.40 40.39
N THR A 11 -34.45 -21.81 39.44
CA THR A 11 -33.91 -21.39 38.15
C THR A 11 -32.74 -20.43 38.36
N LEU A 12 -31.77 -20.40 37.44
CA LEU A 12 -31.05 -19.21 36.91
C LEU A 12 -29.76 -19.65 36.15
N PRO A 13 -29.22 -18.78 35.26
CA PRO A 13 -28.97 -19.13 33.86
C PRO A 13 -27.52 -19.54 33.57
N VAL A 14 -27.35 -20.32 32.51
CA VAL A 14 -26.06 -20.56 31.84
C VAL A 14 -25.62 -19.27 31.13
N ARG A 15 -24.97 -18.39 31.88
CA ARG A 15 -24.11 -17.27 31.44
C ARG A 15 -23.10 -17.11 32.59
N ASP A 16 -21.82 -17.35 32.43
CA ASP A 16 -20.84 -16.46 31.79
C ASP A 16 -19.46 -17.16 31.89
N TRP A 17 -18.48 -16.76 31.08
CA TRP A 17 -17.12 -17.35 30.94
C TRP A 17 -17.09 -18.72 30.22
N VAL A 18 -16.60 -18.87 28.98
CA VAL A 18 -15.31 -18.42 28.44
C VAL A 18 -15.52 -17.96 26.98
N ARG A 19 -15.97 -16.73 26.79
CA ARG A 19 -15.63 -15.99 25.57
C ARG A 19 -14.31 -15.28 25.86
N ARG A 20 -13.22 -16.03 25.69
CA ARG A 20 -11.87 -15.45 25.67
C ARG A 20 -11.87 -14.36 24.59
N SER A 21 -11.63 -13.15 25.06
CA SER A 21 -11.50 -11.92 24.32
C SER A 21 -10.71 -12.07 23.03
N LEU A 22 -11.36 -11.86 21.89
CA LEU A 22 -10.73 -11.39 20.65
C LEU A 22 -11.75 -10.51 19.91
N PRO A 23 -11.82 -9.19 20.21
CA PRO A 23 -12.34 -8.24 19.25
C PRO A 23 -11.36 -8.15 18.08
N GLY A 24 -11.89 -8.12 16.86
CA GLY A 24 -11.14 -8.32 15.62
C GLY A 24 -9.91 -7.44 15.43
N PHE A 25 -8.78 -8.09 15.14
CA PHE A 25 -7.63 -7.49 14.47
C PHE A 25 -7.96 -7.27 12.98
N THR A 26 -8.75 -6.24 12.67
CA THR A 26 -8.82 -5.68 11.30
C THR A 26 -8.63 -4.16 11.29
N ASN A 27 -7.98 -3.61 12.32
CA ASN A 27 -7.44 -2.26 12.29
C ASN A 27 -5.93 -2.33 12.55
N SER A 28 -5.18 -2.77 11.53
CA SER A 28 -3.72 -2.91 11.62
C SER A 28 -3.06 -1.53 11.72
N GLN A 29 -1.91 -1.44 12.39
CA GLN A 29 -1.15 -0.19 12.53
C GLN A 29 -0.92 0.49 11.16
N ALA A 30 -0.60 -0.29 10.12
CA ALA A 30 -0.43 0.20 8.76
C ALA A 30 -1.68 0.92 8.21
N ALA A 31 -2.89 0.45 8.55
CA ALA A 31 -4.12 1.11 8.13
C ALA A 31 -4.28 2.47 8.80
N ARG A 32 -3.94 2.58 10.09
CA ARG A 32 -3.96 3.84 10.84
C ARG A 32 -2.91 4.82 10.32
N ASP A 33 -1.71 4.33 10.01
CA ASP A 33 -0.61 5.15 9.49
C ASP A 33 -0.95 5.69 8.09
N ALA A 34 -1.48 4.85 7.20
CA ALA A 34 -2.00 5.30 5.91
C ALA A 34 -3.16 6.29 6.07
N GLU A 35 -4.05 6.05 7.04
CA GLU A 35 -5.17 6.95 7.34
C GLU A 35 -4.70 8.34 7.78
N MET A 36 -3.69 8.37 8.64
CA MET A 36 -3.07 9.60 9.11
C MET A 36 -2.44 10.40 7.97
N VAL A 37 -1.73 9.71 7.05
CA VAL A 37 -1.09 10.33 5.88
C VAL A 37 -2.11 11.00 4.98
N TRP A 38 -3.19 10.33 4.57
CA TRP A 38 -4.16 10.97 3.67
C TRP A 38 -4.98 12.08 4.35
N LYS A 39 -5.31 11.94 5.64
CA LYS A 39 -6.08 12.97 6.36
C LYS A 39 -5.30 14.26 6.57
N HIS A 40 -3.99 14.16 6.84
CA HIS A 40 -3.14 15.35 7.03
C HIS A 40 -2.67 15.95 5.71
N ALA A 41 -2.59 15.16 4.65
CA ALA A 41 -2.24 15.62 3.32
C ALA A 41 -3.40 16.29 2.56
N GLY A 42 -4.49 16.66 3.25
CA GLY A 42 -5.76 17.18 2.71
C GLY A 42 -5.68 18.49 1.92
N ASN A 43 -4.50 18.91 1.48
CA ASN A 43 -4.29 19.97 0.50
C ASN A 43 -3.55 19.38 -0.70
N SER A 44 -4.20 19.33 -1.86
CA SER A 44 -3.75 18.58 -3.05
C SER A 44 -2.32 18.94 -3.51
N ASP A 45 -1.88 20.18 -3.24
CA ASP A 45 -0.57 20.70 -3.64
C ASP A 45 0.53 20.55 -2.59
N ALA A 46 0.22 20.05 -1.39
CA ALA A 46 1.22 19.87 -0.34
C ALA A 46 2.19 18.74 -0.72
N ARG A 47 3.48 19.08 -0.75
CA ARG A 47 4.57 18.11 -0.92
C ARG A 47 5.09 17.70 0.45
N HIS A 48 5.07 16.40 0.71
CA HIS A 48 5.58 15.84 1.94
C HIS A 48 6.92 15.15 1.67
N PRO A 49 8.01 15.54 2.33
CA PRO A 49 9.27 14.81 2.23
C PRO A 49 9.12 13.42 2.85
N VAL A 50 9.82 12.45 2.27
CA VAL A 50 9.78 11.07 2.75
C VAL A 50 11.17 10.45 2.79
N ASP A 51 11.40 9.59 3.77
CA ASP A 51 12.54 8.68 3.75
C ASP A 51 12.09 7.35 3.13
N VAL A 52 12.67 7.01 1.99
CA VAL A 52 12.42 5.73 1.33
C VAL A 52 13.08 4.61 2.14
N ILE A 53 12.28 3.70 2.67
CA ILE A 53 12.75 2.55 3.44
C ILE A 53 13.16 1.43 2.49
N ARG A 54 12.30 1.11 1.51
CA ARG A 54 12.59 0.11 0.46
C ARG A 54 11.63 0.22 -0.73
N THR A 55 12.10 -0.19 -1.90
CA THR A 55 11.25 -0.46 -3.06
C THR A 55 10.59 -1.83 -2.92
N ILE A 56 9.28 -1.93 -3.18
CA ILE A 56 8.53 -3.19 -3.06
C ILE A 56 8.40 -3.85 -4.44
N ASP A 57 7.95 -3.09 -5.44
CA ASP A 57 7.77 -3.51 -6.83
C ASP A 57 7.97 -2.29 -7.76
N GLY A 58 7.64 -2.41 -9.05
CA GLY A 58 7.85 -1.34 -10.03
C GLY A 58 6.92 -0.13 -9.92
N ASP A 59 5.91 -0.15 -9.04
CA ASP A 59 5.01 0.99 -8.81
C ASP A 59 4.75 1.32 -7.33
N THR A 60 5.32 0.56 -6.40
CA THR A 60 5.08 0.68 -4.96
C THR A 60 6.39 0.68 -4.18
N PHE A 61 6.51 1.59 -3.22
CA PHE A 61 7.62 1.66 -2.27
C PHE A 61 7.11 1.90 -0.84
N GLU A 62 7.91 1.52 0.13
CA GLU A 62 7.66 1.79 1.55
C GLU A 62 8.47 3.01 1.99
N ALA A 63 7.82 3.94 2.68
CA ALA A 63 8.45 5.17 3.10
C ALA A 63 7.91 5.67 4.45
N ARG A 64 8.77 6.38 5.16
CA ARG A 64 8.43 7.19 6.32
C ARG A 64 8.06 8.59 5.85
N VAL A 65 6.85 9.04 6.15
CA VAL A 65 6.32 10.32 5.65
C VAL A 65 6.43 11.39 6.73
N HIS A 66 7.12 12.47 6.44
CA HIS A 66 7.29 13.61 7.35
C HIS A 66 6.08 14.55 7.25
N LEU A 67 5.05 14.31 8.06
CA LEU A 67 3.81 15.11 8.03
C LEU A 67 3.95 16.38 8.89
N SER A 68 4.45 16.25 10.10
CA SER A 68 4.68 17.34 11.05
C SER A 68 5.73 16.93 12.09
N PRO A 69 6.30 17.85 12.88
CA PRO A 69 7.30 17.51 13.90
C PRO A 69 6.79 16.41 14.85
N GLY A 70 7.49 15.26 14.86
CA GLY A 70 7.12 14.09 15.68
C GLY A 70 6.03 13.19 15.09
N VAL A 71 5.51 13.49 13.90
CA VAL A 71 4.51 12.67 13.19
C VAL A 71 5.12 12.15 11.89
N GLU A 72 5.67 10.94 11.98
CA GLU A 72 6.41 10.29 10.90
C GLU A 72 5.87 8.87 10.60
N PRO A 73 4.61 8.73 10.19
CA PRO A 73 4.03 7.40 9.90
C PRO A 73 4.78 6.69 8.78
N THR A 74 4.90 5.36 8.91
CA THR A 74 5.44 4.51 7.85
C THR A 74 4.30 3.94 7.04
N THR A 75 4.31 4.16 5.73
CA THR A 75 3.27 3.65 4.84
C THR A 75 3.85 3.17 3.52
N ARG A 76 3.04 2.37 2.81
CA ARG A 76 3.32 2.01 1.43
C ARG A 76 2.71 3.06 0.52
N VAL A 77 3.49 3.55 -0.42
CA VAL A 77 3.10 4.54 -1.42
C VAL A 77 3.03 3.85 -2.76
N ARG A 78 1.82 3.81 -3.35
CA ARG A 78 1.61 3.38 -4.73
C ARG A 78 1.63 4.60 -5.64
N LEU A 79 2.45 4.55 -6.67
CA LEU A 79 2.55 5.57 -7.68
C LEU A 79 1.26 5.69 -8.48
N ARG A 80 0.75 6.91 -8.57
CA ARG A 80 -0.50 7.23 -9.27
C ARG A 80 -0.32 7.08 -10.78
N GLY A 81 -1.39 6.62 -11.44
CA GLY A 81 -1.52 6.64 -12.89
C GLY A 81 -0.74 5.54 -13.63
N ILE A 82 -0.07 4.65 -12.91
CA ILE A 82 0.74 3.58 -13.49
C ILE A 82 0.39 2.19 -12.94
N ASP A 83 0.69 1.20 -13.75
CA ASP A 83 0.67 -0.22 -13.43
C ASP A 83 2.02 -0.82 -13.80
N ALA A 84 2.66 -1.51 -12.86
CA ALA A 84 3.90 -2.24 -13.08
C ALA A 84 3.64 -3.75 -13.19
N PRO A 85 4.53 -4.50 -13.87
CA PRO A 85 4.52 -5.95 -13.80
C PRO A 85 4.80 -6.43 -12.37
N GLU A 86 4.08 -7.47 -11.95
CA GLU A 86 4.14 -7.99 -10.58
C GLU A 86 5.27 -9.01 -10.43
N LEU A 87 6.03 -8.95 -9.32
CA LEU A 87 7.10 -9.91 -9.03
C LEU A 87 6.59 -11.35 -8.86
N LYS A 88 5.32 -11.52 -8.50
CA LYS A 88 4.63 -12.82 -8.49
C LYS A 88 4.08 -13.15 -9.89
N ALA A 89 4.98 -13.15 -10.86
CA ALA A 89 4.69 -13.29 -12.27
C ALA A 89 4.11 -14.67 -12.62
N SER A 90 3.22 -14.70 -13.61
CA SER A 90 2.69 -15.95 -14.17
C SER A 90 3.58 -16.53 -15.28
N CYS A 91 4.52 -15.75 -15.80
CA CYS A 91 5.46 -16.17 -16.84
C CYS A 91 6.85 -15.53 -16.65
N PRO A 92 7.92 -16.15 -17.19
CA PRO A 92 9.29 -15.64 -17.06
C PRO A 92 9.49 -14.22 -17.62
N GLN A 93 8.78 -13.86 -18.68
CA GLN A 93 8.88 -12.54 -19.31
C GLN A 93 8.32 -11.45 -18.40
N GLU A 94 7.20 -11.71 -17.74
CA GLU A 94 6.63 -10.78 -16.75
C GLU A 94 7.56 -10.60 -15.55
N LEU A 95 8.20 -11.68 -15.08
CA LEU A 95 9.18 -11.59 -14.00
C LEU A 95 10.36 -10.68 -14.38
N GLN A 96 10.93 -10.87 -15.57
CA GLN A 96 12.03 -10.04 -16.07
C GLN A 96 11.62 -8.56 -16.17
N MET A 97 10.40 -8.28 -16.65
CA MET A 97 9.89 -6.91 -16.70
C MET A 97 9.65 -6.35 -15.29
N ALA A 98 9.16 -7.15 -14.35
CA ALA A 98 8.93 -6.74 -12.96
C ALA A 98 10.24 -6.39 -12.26
N GLU A 99 11.29 -7.19 -12.46
CA GLU A 99 12.64 -6.94 -11.94
C GLU A 99 13.20 -5.64 -12.53
N ALA A 100 13.14 -5.47 -13.86
CA ALA A 100 13.58 -4.26 -14.53
C ALA A 100 12.85 -3.00 -14.05
N ALA A 101 11.52 -3.08 -13.87
CA ALA A 101 10.72 -1.98 -13.35
C ALA A 101 11.07 -1.65 -11.89
N THR A 102 11.28 -2.68 -11.06
CA THR A 102 11.68 -2.51 -9.66
C THR A 102 13.06 -1.83 -9.56
N ASP A 103 14.01 -2.25 -10.40
CA ASP A 103 15.35 -1.65 -10.46
C ASP A 103 15.32 -0.21 -10.95
N ALA A 104 14.54 0.09 -11.98
CA ALA A 104 14.35 1.44 -12.48
C ALA A 104 13.76 2.38 -11.42
N LEU A 105 12.71 1.93 -10.72
CA LEU A 105 12.14 2.70 -9.61
C LEU A 105 13.18 2.93 -8.51
N ARG A 106 13.96 1.91 -8.15
CA ARG A 106 15.02 2.04 -7.15
C ARG A 106 16.08 3.06 -7.57
N VAL A 107 16.47 3.10 -8.84
CA VAL A 107 17.41 4.09 -9.37
C VAL A 107 16.87 5.51 -9.25
N LEU A 108 15.61 5.74 -9.61
CA LEU A 108 14.96 7.05 -9.47
C LEU A 108 14.90 7.47 -8.00
N LEU A 109 14.45 6.60 -7.10
CA LEU A 109 14.35 6.92 -5.67
C LEU A 109 15.71 7.18 -5.01
N ARG A 110 16.80 6.60 -5.52
CA ARG A 110 18.17 6.84 -5.05
C ARG A 110 18.70 8.24 -5.35
N GLU A 111 18.02 9.02 -6.19
CA GLU A 111 18.37 10.43 -6.42
C GLU A 111 18.23 11.28 -5.15
N GLY A 112 17.44 10.80 -4.17
CA GLY A 112 17.21 11.45 -2.89
C GLY A 112 16.20 12.58 -2.97
N GLU A 113 15.97 13.24 -1.83
CA GLU A 113 14.96 14.30 -1.66
C GLU A 113 13.59 13.88 -2.21
N VAL A 114 13.18 12.66 -1.85
CA VAL A 114 11.91 12.11 -2.33
C VAL A 114 10.78 12.87 -1.66
N THR A 115 9.85 13.35 -2.47
CA THR A 115 8.62 14.01 -2.01
C THR A 115 7.41 13.31 -2.60
N ILE A 116 6.34 13.19 -1.82
CA ILE A 116 5.05 12.69 -2.28
C ILE A 116 4.00 13.79 -2.22
N PHE A 117 3.07 13.81 -3.16
CA PHE A 117 2.01 14.81 -3.29
C PHE A 117 0.78 14.21 -3.99
N ASN A 118 -0.31 14.97 -4.07
CA ASN A 118 -1.61 14.47 -4.55
C ASN A 118 -1.99 13.15 -3.84
N ILE A 119 -1.86 13.12 -2.52
CA ILE A 119 -2.05 11.90 -1.74
C ILE A 119 -3.55 11.60 -1.63
N GLY A 120 -3.92 10.37 -1.96
CA GLY A 120 -5.29 9.87 -1.84
C GLY A 120 -5.35 8.50 -1.17
N PRO A 121 -6.55 8.11 -0.69
CA PRO A 121 -6.75 6.79 -0.13
C PRO A 121 -6.61 5.71 -1.22
N ASP A 122 -6.00 4.59 -0.86
CA ASP A 122 -6.09 3.38 -1.70
C ASP A 122 -7.27 2.51 -1.27
N LYS A 123 -7.82 1.75 -2.22
CA LYS A 123 -8.94 0.82 -1.97
C LYS A 123 -8.59 -0.31 -0.99
N TYR A 124 -7.30 -0.60 -0.78
CA TYR A 124 -6.83 -1.55 0.22
C TYR A 124 -6.27 -0.81 1.43
N SER A 125 -6.67 -1.24 2.62
CA SER A 125 -6.17 -0.67 3.88
C SER A 125 -4.65 -0.84 4.01
N GLY A 126 -3.96 0.25 4.39
CA GLY A 126 -2.51 0.24 4.69
C GLY A 126 -1.56 0.62 3.54
N ARG A 127 -2.05 1.35 2.54
CA ARG A 127 -1.24 2.09 1.56
C ARG A 127 -1.95 3.36 1.10
N VAL A 128 -1.19 4.29 0.53
CA VAL A 128 -1.70 5.52 -0.08
C VAL A 128 -1.39 5.53 -1.57
N VAL A 129 -2.19 6.24 -2.36
CA VAL A 129 -1.89 6.53 -3.77
C VAL A 129 -1.37 7.96 -3.85
N ALA A 130 -0.20 8.17 -4.44
CA ALA A 130 0.41 9.50 -4.54
C ALA A 130 1.22 9.65 -5.82
N ASP A 131 1.43 10.89 -6.23
CA ASP A 131 2.53 11.23 -7.12
C ASP A 131 3.82 11.34 -6.30
N ALA A 132 4.96 11.06 -6.93
CA ALA A 132 6.27 11.19 -6.29
C ALA A 132 7.23 11.98 -7.18
N ALA A 133 8.09 12.77 -6.55
CA ALA A 133 9.21 13.46 -7.17
C ALA A 133 10.49 13.21 -6.38
N THR A 134 11.63 13.43 -7.00
CA THR A 134 12.96 13.31 -6.40
C THR A 134 13.76 14.58 -6.68
N ARG A 135 15.01 14.64 -6.23
CA ARG A 135 15.93 15.74 -6.51
C ARG A 135 16.04 16.10 -8.00
N ARG A 136 16.01 15.11 -8.91
CA ARG A 136 16.22 15.32 -10.36
C ARG A 136 15.00 14.97 -11.21
N THR A 137 14.05 14.22 -10.65
CA THR A 137 12.88 13.73 -11.38
C THR A 137 11.61 14.41 -10.87
N GLY A 138 11.01 15.27 -11.68
CA GLY A 138 9.82 16.04 -11.30
C GLY A 138 8.55 15.20 -11.12
N ASN A 139 8.44 14.06 -11.81
CA ASN A 139 7.40 13.06 -11.59
C ASN A 139 7.93 11.65 -11.93
N VAL A 140 7.99 10.78 -10.91
CA VAL A 140 8.53 9.41 -11.03
C VAL A 140 7.64 8.54 -11.93
N SER A 141 6.32 8.66 -11.83
CA SER A 141 5.38 7.91 -12.68
C SER A 141 5.60 8.23 -14.16
N THR A 142 5.78 9.50 -14.50
CA THR A 142 6.07 9.95 -15.88
C THR A 142 7.40 9.41 -16.37
N ALA A 143 8.44 9.42 -15.53
CA ALA A 143 9.76 8.87 -15.89
C ALA A 143 9.69 7.36 -16.14
N MET A 144 8.99 6.62 -15.28
CA MET A 144 8.78 5.17 -15.44
C MET A 144 8.01 4.84 -16.73
N LEU A 145 6.98 5.62 -17.06
CA LEU A 145 6.22 5.48 -18.30
C LEU A 145 7.08 5.75 -19.53
N ALA A 146 7.84 6.85 -19.52
CA ALA A 146 8.70 7.23 -20.64
C ALA A 146 9.81 6.21 -20.92
N ALA A 147 10.32 5.56 -19.87
CA ALA A 147 11.30 4.49 -19.97
C ALA A 147 10.72 3.12 -20.38
N GLY A 148 9.39 2.98 -20.45
CA GLY A 148 8.73 1.74 -20.86
C GLY A 148 8.68 0.65 -19.80
N HIS A 149 8.91 1.00 -18.52
CA HIS A 149 8.89 0.03 -17.42
C HIS A 149 7.48 -0.28 -16.89
N VAL A 150 6.51 0.58 -17.20
CA VAL A 150 5.13 0.53 -16.67
C VAL A 150 4.12 0.91 -17.77
N ARG A 151 2.86 0.58 -17.55
CA ARG A 151 1.73 0.99 -18.41
C ARG A 151 0.92 2.09 -17.73
N SER A 152 0.28 2.94 -18.53
CA SER A 152 -0.69 3.91 -18.01
C SER A 152 -1.91 3.18 -17.46
N TYR A 153 -2.39 3.60 -16.29
CA TYR A 153 -3.49 2.97 -15.59
C TYR A 153 -4.43 4.00 -14.98
N GLY A 154 -5.64 4.11 -15.56
CA GLY A 154 -6.72 4.97 -15.09
C GLY A 154 -7.73 4.30 -14.17
N GLY A 155 -7.53 3.02 -13.84
CA GLY A 155 -8.53 2.19 -13.15
C GLY A 155 -9.11 1.08 -14.04
N GLY A 156 -9.94 0.21 -13.46
CA GLY A 156 -10.58 -0.90 -14.16
C GLY A 156 -9.77 -2.20 -14.15
N HIS A 157 -10.00 -3.04 -15.16
CA HIS A 157 -9.34 -4.33 -15.29
C HIS A 157 -7.92 -4.17 -15.85
N ARG A 158 -6.96 -4.92 -15.30
CA ARG A 158 -5.57 -4.92 -15.76
C ARG A 158 -5.34 -6.08 -16.71
N ASN A 159 -4.68 -5.81 -17.83
CA ASN A 159 -4.20 -6.88 -18.69
C ASN A 159 -2.92 -7.47 -18.10
N GLY A 160 -2.74 -8.78 -18.23
CA GLY A 160 -1.50 -9.43 -17.84
C GLY A 160 -0.28 -8.86 -18.58
N TRP A 161 0.88 -9.03 -17.99
CA TRP A 161 2.16 -8.63 -18.59
C TRP A 161 2.79 -9.74 -19.43
N CYS A 162 2.32 -10.98 -19.29
CA CYS A 162 2.69 -12.03 -20.22
C CYS A 162 2.33 -11.66 -21.64
N ALA A 163 3.28 -11.83 -22.55
CA ALA A 163 3.04 -11.63 -23.96
C ALA A 163 1.99 -12.65 -24.43
N SER A 164 0.75 -12.22 -24.60
CA SER A 164 -0.08 -12.77 -25.67
C SER A 164 0.69 -12.46 -26.94
N ALA A 165 1.14 -13.48 -27.67
CA ALA A 165 2.01 -13.34 -28.84
C ALA A 165 1.71 -12.08 -29.68
N SER A 166 2.75 -11.32 -30.01
CA SER A 166 2.80 -10.15 -30.90
C SER A 166 2.43 -8.77 -30.33
N GLN A 167 3.46 -7.94 -30.11
CA GLN A 167 3.43 -6.55 -30.57
C GLN A 167 4.62 -6.33 -31.51
N PRO A 168 4.39 -6.04 -32.80
CA PRO A 168 5.46 -5.69 -33.71
C PRO A 168 6.03 -4.34 -33.33
N ILE A 169 7.36 -4.26 -33.31
CA ILE A 169 8.13 -3.03 -33.19
C ILE A 169 7.77 -2.15 -34.39
N SER A 170 7.02 -1.07 -34.17
CA SER A 170 6.84 -0.05 -35.20
C SER A 170 8.14 0.76 -35.31
N LYS A 171 8.70 0.79 -36.52
CA LYS A 171 9.83 1.62 -36.92
C LYS A 171 9.47 3.09 -36.94
#